data_AF-A0A8B3M311-F1
#
_entry.id   AF-A0A8B3M311-F1
#
_cell.length_a   1.000
_cell.length_b   1.000
_cell.length_c   1.000
_cell.angle_alpha   90.00
_cell.angle_beta   90.00
_cell.angle_gamma   90.00
#
_symmetry.space_group_name_H-M   'P 1'
#
loop_
_entity.id
_entity.type
_entity.pdbx_description
1 polymer ?
#
loop_
_entity_poly.entity_id
_entity_poly.type
_entity_poly.pdbx_seq_one_letter_code
_entity_poly.pdbx_strand_id
1 'polypeptide(L)'
;MRMNVFEMEGFLHGRCVPRDLKVNETNAEYLVRKFAEAEANQAAVLALLDERERNLQYIKRRDQENEDIALTVGKLRVELEAAEKRNAKLQRENAYIRNRYKELDLLIGKNILVMQAAIIEWQSTGDAKSGLAWIYNTLFGPGELPDESEKDAQAYFNRKYAPIDEKLMELHKWFWEQSEAERAAGIRIKGE
;
A
#
# COMPACT_ATOMS: atom_id res chain seq x y z
N MET A 1 19.72 61.61 -13.85
CA MET A 1 21.20 61.70 -13.79
C MET A 1 21.53 62.47 -12.52
N ARG A 2 22.35 61.90 -11.61
CA ARG A 2 22.69 62.55 -10.34
C ARG A 2 23.71 63.65 -10.62
N MET A 3 23.46 64.87 -10.16
CA MET A 3 24.47 65.94 -10.22
C MET A 3 25.68 65.52 -9.40
N ASN A 4 26.86 65.68 -9.96
CA ASN A 4 28.10 65.52 -9.21
C ASN A 4 28.39 66.77 -8.35
N VAL A 5 29.38 66.69 -7.46
CA VAL A 5 29.70 67.76 -6.51
C VAL A 5 30.07 69.07 -7.22
N PHE A 6 30.80 69.00 -8.35
CA PHE A 6 31.19 70.17 -9.14
C PHE A 6 29.99 70.82 -9.84
N GLU A 7 29.07 70.03 -10.38
CA GLU A 7 27.83 70.54 -10.97
C GLU A 7 26.94 71.19 -9.89
N MET A 8 26.91 70.63 -8.68
CA MET A 8 26.20 71.20 -7.54
C MET A 8 26.78 72.54 -7.09
N GLU A 9 28.10 72.65 -6.98
CA GLU A 9 28.74 73.95 -6.72
C GLU A 9 28.43 74.97 -7.82
N GLY A 10 28.50 74.55 -9.09
CA GLY A 10 28.13 75.37 -10.24
C GLY A 10 26.69 75.89 -10.14
N PHE A 11 25.75 75.03 -9.76
CA PHE A 11 24.33 75.37 -9.62
C PHE A 11 24.10 76.33 -8.45
N LEU A 12 24.70 76.04 -7.28
CA LEU A 12 24.57 76.87 -6.09
C LEU A 12 25.17 78.28 -6.28
N HIS A 13 26.18 78.42 -7.15
CA HIS A 13 26.79 79.70 -7.50
C HIS A 13 26.18 80.38 -8.74
N GLY A 14 25.10 79.83 -9.30
CA GLY A 14 24.41 80.40 -10.47
C GLY A 14 25.19 80.29 -11.79
N ARG A 15 26.23 79.43 -11.84
CA ARG A 15 27.07 79.21 -13.03
C ARG A 15 26.52 78.14 -13.97
N CYS A 16 25.54 77.34 -13.54
CA CYS A 16 24.84 76.39 -14.39
C CYS A 16 23.36 76.24 -13.96
N VAL A 17 22.52 75.75 -14.88
CA VAL A 17 21.09 75.52 -14.65
C VAL A 17 20.77 74.04 -14.90
N PRO A 18 20.08 73.34 -13.97
CA PRO A 18 19.73 71.93 -14.16
C PRO A 18 18.76 71.76 -15.33
N ARG A 19 18.97 70.70 -16.13
CA ARG A 19 18.17 70.44 -17.33
C ARG A 19 16.68 70.27 -17.02
N ASP A 20 16.35 69.75 -15.85
CA ASP A 20 14.98 69.44 -15.43
C ASP A 20 14.39 70.47 -14.46
N LEU A 21 14.97 71.68 -14.41
CA LEU A 21 14.39 72.83 -13.74
C LEU A 21 13.13 73.28 -14.48
N LYS A 22 12.01 73.41 -13.76
CA LYS A 22 10.73 73.80 -14.37
C LYS A 22 10.65 75.32 -14.57
N VAL A 23 9.83 75.76 -15.53
CA VAL A 23 9.54 77.18 -15.73
C VAL A 23 8.87 77.75 -14.47
N ASN A 24 9.37 78.89 -13.99
CA ASN A 24 8.95 79.55 -12.74
C ASN A 24 9.25 78.77 -11.44
N GLU A 25 10.11 77.74 -11.48
CA GLU A 25 10.61 77.07 -10.28
C GLU A 25 11.89 77.78 -9.79
N THR A 26 11.91 78.21 -8.53
CA THR A 26 13.11 78.77 -7.90
C THR A 26 14.14 77.69 -7.60
N ASN A 27 15.42 78.06 -7.45
CA ASN A 27 16.47 77.09 -7.11
C ASN A 27 16.19 76.35 -5.78
N ALA A 28 15.55 77.03 -4.81
CA ALA A 28 15.15 76.41 -3.55
C ALA A 28 14.04 75.37 -3.75
N GLU A 29 13.01 75.69 -4.53
CA GLU A 29 11.93 74.76 -4.87
C GLU A 29 12.45 73.54 -5.64
N TYR A 30 13.39 73.73 -6.57
CA TYR A 30 14.06 72.65 -7.27
C TYR A 30 14.77 71.67 -6.31
N LEU A 31 15.57 72.21 -5.37
CA LEU A 31 16.28 71.39 -4.40
C LEU A 31 15.32 70.64 -3.47
N VAL A 32 14.30 71.31 -2.96
CA VAL A 32 13.26 70.68 -2.12
C VAL A 32 12.57 69.54 -2.88
N ARG A 33 12.19 69.75 -4.14
CA ARG A 33 11.62 68.68 -4.96
C ARG A 33 12.59 67.51 -5.14
N LYS A 34 13.87 67.78 -5.39
CA LYS A 34 14.88 66.71 -5.58
C LYS A 34 15.18 65.93 -4.32
N PHE A 35 15.22 66.58 -3.17
CA PHE A 35 15.34 65.88 -1.89
C PHE A 35 14.09 65.04 -1.59
N ALA A 36 12.89 65.56 -1.83
CA ALA A 36 11.65 64.79 -1.70
C ALA A 36 11.59 63.58 -2.66
N GLU A 37 12.02 63.74 -3.92
CA GLU A 37 12.14 62.63 -4.88
C GLU A 37 13.15 61.56 -4.39
N ALA A 38 14.28 61.99 -3.81
CA ALA A 38 15.29 61.08 -3.27
C ALA A 38 14.79 60.32 -2.03
N GLU A 39 14.12 61.01 -1.10
CA GLU A 39 13.50 60.41 0.08
C GLU A 39 12.39 59.43 -0.29
N ALA A 40 11.54 59.78 -1.26
CA ALA A 40 10.50 58.90 -1.77
C ALA A 40 11.09 57.63 -2.44
N ASN A 41 12.16 57.78 -3.23
CA ASN A 41 12.87 56.65 -3.82
C ASN A 41 13.52 55.77 -2.73
N GLN A 42 14.09 56.37 -1.70
CA GLN A 42 14.68 55.62 -0.59
C GLN A 42 13.61 54.84 0.19
N ALA A 43 12.46 55.46 0.47
CA ALA A 43 11.32 54.78 1.10
C ALA A 43 10.77 53.63 0.24
N ALA A 44 10.68 53.83 -1.09
CA ALA A 44 10.27 52.78 -2.01
C ALA A 44 11.27 51.60 -2.04
N VAL A 45 12.57 51.87 -2.04
CA VAL A 45 13.61 50.83 -1.96
C VAL A 45 13.52 50.04 -0.65
N LEU A 46 13.31 50.72 0.49
CA LEU A 46 13.14 50.04 1.78
C LEU A 46 11.92 49.12 1.79
N ALA A 47 10.78 49.59 1.27
CA ALA A 47 9.57 48.77 1.17
C ALA A 47 9.79 47.50 0.31
N LEU A 48 10.51 47.64 -0.80
CA LEU A 48 10.87 46.51 -1.67
C LEU A 48 11.84 45.54 -0.99
N LEU A 49 12.77 46.03 -0.17
CA LEU A 49 13.68 45.17 0.61
C LEU A 49 12.91 44.37 1.67
N ASP A 50 11.97 44.99 2.37
CA ASP A 50 11.12 44.31 3.36
C ASP A 50 10.21 43.26 2.72
N GLU A 51 9.69 43.54 1.52
CA GLU A 51 8.94 42.56 0.73
C GLU A 51 9.84 41.41 0.26
N ARG A 52 11.04 41.71 -0.25
CA ARG A 52 12.03 40.70 -0.67
C ARG A 52 12.41 39.79 0.49
N GLU A 53 12.61 40.33 1.69
CA GLU A 53 12.95 39.54 2.88
C GLU A 53 11.82 38.58 3.25
N ARG A 54 10.56 39.05 3.26
CA ARG A 54 9.39 38.19 3.50
C ARG A 54 9.29 37.08 2.46
N ASN A 55 9.50 37.39 1.18
CA ASN A 55 9.49 36.41 0.10
C ASN A 55 10.60 35.36 0.26
N LEU A 56 11.80 35.77 0.67
CA LEU A 56 12.90 34.84 0.96
C LEU A 56 12.58 33.91 2.13
N GLN A 57 11.94 34.41 3.19
CA GLN A 57 11.50 33.58 4.31
C GLN A 57 10.41 32.59 3.89
N TYR A 58 9.49 33.01 3.03
CA TYR A 58 8.47 32.11 2.47
C TYR A 58 9.07 30.98 1.65
N ILE A 59 10.01 31.30 0.75
CA ILE A 59 10.72 30.30 -0.08
C ILE A 59 11.42 29.27 0.81
N LYS A 60 12.18 29.72 1.82
CA LYS A 60 12.86 28.80 2.76
C LYS A 60 11.90 27.83 3.44
N ARG A 61 10.73 28.32 3.87
CA ARG A 61 9.71 27.47 4.51
C ARG A 61 9.14 26.44 3.53
N ARG A 62 8.89 26.87 2.29
CA ARG A 62 8.41 25.99 1.21
C ARG A 62 9.44 24.93 0.84
N ASP A 63 10.72 25.30 0.81
CA ASP A 63 11.80 24.35 0.54
C ASP A 63 11.87 23.28 1.63
N GLN A 64 11.76 23.67 2.91
CA GLN A 64 11.70 22.72 4.03
C GLN A 64 10.47 21.80 3.94
N GLU A 65 9.29 22.36 3.67
CA GLU A 65 8.06 21.58 3.51
C GLU A 65 8.18 20.59 2.35
N ASN A 66 8.77 21.00 1.24
CA ASN A 66 9.00 20.13 0.08
C ASN A 66 9.98 18.99 0.41
N GLU A 67 11.00 19.25 1.22
CA GLU A 67 11.94 18.23 1.70
C GLU A 67 11.23 17.20 2.59
N ASP A 68 10.42 17.66 3.55
CA ASP A 68 9.64 16.79 4.44
C ASP A 68 8.63 15.94 3.66
N ILE A 69 7.97 16.53 2.65
CA ILE A 69 7.10 15.81 1.72
C ILE A 69 7.88 14.75 0.95
N ALA A 70 9.07 15.09 0.41
CA ALA A 70 9.89 14.14 -0.33
C ALA A 70 10.33 12.95 0.54
N LEU A 71 10.72 13.20 1.79
CA LEU A 71 11.06 12.15 2.75
C LEU A 71 9.87 11.24 3.06
N THR A 72 8.69 11.82 3.26
CA THR A 72 7.46 11.07 3.56
C THR A 72 7.02 10.23 2.36
N VAL A 73 7.02 10.80 1.16
CA VAL A 73 6.73 10.07 -0.08
C VAL A 73 7.74 8.94 -0.30
N GLY A 74 9.02 9.16 0.00
CA GLY A 74 10.06 8.13 -0.05
C GLY A 74 9.74 6.94 0.87
N LYS A 75 9.38 7.19 2.13
CA LYS A 75 8.97 6.13 3.09
C LYS A 75 7.74 5.37 2.61
N LEU A 76 6.70 6.08 2.17
CA LEU A 76 5.47 5.46 1.69
C LEU A 76 5.69 4.58 0.46
N ARG A 77 6.60 4.96 -0.45
CA ARG A 77 6.96 4.13 -1.62
C ARG A 77 7.58 2.80 -1.21
N VAL A 78 8.49 2.81 -0.23
CA VAL A 78 9.13 1.59 0.26
C VAL A 78 8.11 0.67 0.95
N GLU A 79 7.24 1.24 1.77
CA GLU A 79 6.16 0.48 2.43
C GLU A 79 5.18 -0.11 1.43
N LEU A 80 4.83 0.65 0.38
CA LEU A 80 3.96 0.18 -0.70
C LEU A 80 4.59 -0.99 -1.44
N GLU A 81 5.86 -0.90 -1.84
CA GLU A 81 6.56 -1.99 -2.52
C GLU A 81 6.64 -3.25 -1.63
N ALA A 82 6.89 -3.08 -0.33
CA ALA A 82 6.88 -4.19 0.62
C ALA A 82 5.49 -4.80 0.80
N ALA A 83 4.42 -4.00 0.76
CA ALA A 83 3.04 -4.48 0.80
C ALA A 83 2.65 -5.23 -0.49
N GLU A 84 3.04 -4.71 -1.65
CA GLU A 84 2.82 -5.35 -2.96
C GLU A 84 3.50 -6.72 -3.04
N LYS A 85 4.77 -6.82 -2.60
CA LYS A 85 5.49 -8.10 -2.53
C LYS A 85 4.79 -9.10 -1.61
N ARG A 86 4.31 -8.65 -0.43
CA ARG A 86 3.56 -9.50 0.50
C ARG A 86 2.24 -9.97 -0.12
N ASN A 87 1.50 -9.08 -0.78
CA ASN A 87 0.25 -9.43 -1.45
C ASN A 87 0.48 -10.44 -2.58
N ALA A 88 1.50 -10.23 -3.42
CA ALA A 88 1.86 -11.18 -4.47
C ALA A 88 2.22 -12.57 -3.92
N LYS A 89 2.93 -12.63 -2.78
CA LYS A 89 3.22 -13.90 -2.08
C LYS A 89 1.94 -14.58 -1.60
N LEU A 90 1.07 -13.83 -0.90
CA LEU A 90 -0.21 -14.35 -0.40
C LEU A 90 -1.13 -14.83 -1.52
N GLN A 91 -1.14 -14.15 -2.68
CA GLN A 91 -1.92 -14.59 -3.85
C GLN A 91 -1.42 -15.93 -4.39
N ARG A 92 -0.10 -16.12 -4.47
CA ARG A 92 0.50 -17.40 -4.89
C ARG A 92 0.17 -18.52 -3.90
N GLU A 93 0.30 -18.26 -2.60
CA GLU A 93 -0.03 -19.23 -1.55
C GLU A 93 -1.53 -19.59 -1.57
N ASN A 94 -2.42 -18.61 -1.71
CA ASN A 94 -3.85 -18.85 -1.85
C ASN A 94 -4.19 -19.67 -3.10
N ALA A 95 -3.56 -19.39 -4.24
CA ALA A 95 -3.76 -20.16 -5.46
C ALA A 95 -3.30 -21.62 -5.28
N TYR A 96 -2.15 -21.83 -4.63
CA TYR A 96 -1.65 -23.16 -4.30
C TYR A 96 -2.62 -23.92 -3.39
N ILE A 97 -3.06 -23.31 -2.29
CA ILE A 97 -3.99 -23.90 -1.33
C ILE A 97 -5.32 -24.27 -2.02
N ARG A 98 -5.88 -23.37 -2.84
CA ARG A 98 -7.11 -23.64 -3.61
C ARG A 98 -6.96 -24.83 -4.55
N ASN A 99 -5.83 -24.95 -5.24
CA ASN A 99 -5.60 -26.10 -6.12
C ASN A 99 -5.38 -27.39 -5.34
N ARG A 100 -4.73 -27.33 -4.17
CA ARG A 100 -4.61 -28.48 -3.26
C ARG A 100 -5.94 -28.96 -2.73
N TYR A 101 -6.87 -28.06 -2.41
CA TYR A 101 -8.25 -28.43 -2.04
C TYR A 101 -8.98 -29.11 -3.20
N LYS A 102 -8.91 -28.55 -4.41
CA LYS A 102 -9.51 -29.18 -5.60
C LYS A 102 -8.95 -30.57 -5.86
N GLU A 103 -7.64 -30.75 -5.72
CA GLU A 103 -7.00 -32.05 -5.88
C GLU A 103 -7.53 -33.05 -4.84
N LEU A 104 -7.63 -32.64 -3.57
CA LEU A 104 -8.19 -33.47 -2.50
C LEU A 104 -9.65 -33.85 -2.78
N ASP A 105 -10.49 -32.90 -3.21
CA ASP A 105 -11.89 -33.15 -3.59
C ASP A 105 -11.99 -34.17 -4.73
N LEU A 106 -11.12 -34.06 -5.74
CA LEU A 106 -11.07 -34.99 -6.87
C LEU A 106 -10.62 -36.39 -6.43
N LEU A 107 -9.64 -36.49 -5.52
CA LEU A 107 -9.19 -37.77 -4.97
C LEU A 107 -10.29 -38.44 -4.14
N ILE A 108 -10.99 -37.68 -3.29
CA ILE A 108 -12.16 -38.18 -2.55
C ILE A 108 -13.23 -38.65 -3.52
N GLY A 109 -13.55 -37.85 -4.55
CA GLY A 109 -14.52 -38.22 -5.58
C GLY A 109 -14.16 -39.50 -6.32
N LYS A 110 -12.89 -39.67 -6.70
CA LYS A 110 -12.37 -40.91 -7.31
C LYS A 110 -12.56 -42.11 -6.38
N ASN A 111 -12.24 -41.96 -5.09
CA ASN A 111 -12.40 -43.04 -4.12
C ASN A 111 -13.87 -43.42 -3.90
N ILE A 112 -14.78 -42.43 -3.83
CA ILE A 112 -16.23 -42.69 -3.77
C ILE A 112 -16.69 -43.46 -5.01
N LEU A 113 -16.25 -43.06 -6.20
CA LEU A 113 -16.62 -43.74 -7.45
C LEU A 113 -16.14 -45.20 -7.47
N VAL A 114 -14.93 -45.46 -6.96
CA VAL A 114 -14.39 -46.82 -6.82
C VAL A 114 -15.23 -47.65 -5.84
N MET A 115 -15.63 -47.08 -4.71
CA MET A 115 -16.51 -47.74 -3.74
C MET A 115 -17.89 -48.05 -4.37
N GLN A 116 -18.43 -47.14 -5.18
CA GLN A 116 -19.67 -47.36 -5.93
C GLN A 116 -19.51 -48.51 -6.95
N ALA A 117 -18.41 -48.53 -7.71
CA ALA A 117 -18.12 -49.61 -8.65
C ALA A 117 -18.00 -50.98 -7.96
N ALA A 118 -17.34 -51.03 -6.80
CA ALA A 118 -17.26 -52.23 -5.97
C ALA A 118 -18.63 -52.76 -5.56
N ILE A 119 -19.55 -51.88 -5.16
CA ILE A 119 -20.92 -52.25 -4.79
C ILE A 119 -21.69 -52.79 -6.00
N ILE A 120 -21.59 -52.12 -7.16
CA ILE A 120 -22.25 -52.55 -8.40
C ILE A 120 -21.78 -53.95 -8.82
N GLU A 121 -20.46 -54.18 -8.82
CA GLU A 121 -19.87 -55.46 -9.19
C GLU A 121 -20.36 -56.59 -8.26
N TRP A 122 -20.36 -56.34 -6.95
CA TRP A 122 -20.86 -57.31 -5.97
C TRP A 122 -22.35 -57.60 -6.17
N GLN A 123 -23.18 -56.57 -6.39
CA GLN A 123 -24.61 -56.73 -6.64
C GLN A 123 -24.90 -57.49 -7.94
N SER A 124 -24.07 -57.32 -8.98
CA SER A 124 -24.26 -57.99 -10.28
C SER A 124 -23.77 -59.43 -10.29
N THR A 125 -22.69 -59.75 -9.58
CA THR A 125 -22.04 -61.07 -9.64
C THR A 125 -22.37 -61.96 -8.45
N GLY A 126 -22.77 -61.36 -7.32
CA GLY A 126 -22.88 -62.03 -6.02
C GLY A 126 -21.52 -62.34 -5.38
N ASP A 127 -20.38 -62.02 -6.02
CA ASP A 127 -19.04 -62.29 -5.50
C ASP A 127 -18.41 -61.04 -4.88
N ALA A 128 -18.23 -61.07 -3.56
CA ALA A 128 -17.60 -59.98 -2.82
C ALA A 128 -16.11 -59.78 -3.18
N LYS A 129 -15.42 -60.81 -3.70
CA LYS A 129 -14.00 -60.69 -4.08
C LYS A 129 -13.82 -59.79 -5.30
N SER A 130 -14.71 -59.89 -6.28
CA SER A 130 -14.73 -59.01 -7.45
C SER A 130 -14.97 -57.55 -7.06
N GLY A 131 -15.89 -57.30 -6.13
CA GLY A 131 -16.08 -55.96 -5.54
C GLY A 131 -14.85 -55.45 -4.79
N LEU A 132 -14.22 -56.30 -3.98
CA LEU A 132 -13.01 -55.94 -3.22
C LEU A 132 -11.82 -55.60 -4.14
N ALA A 133 -11.72 -56.23 -5.31
CA ALA A 133 -10.66 -55.96 -6.27
C ALA A 133 -10.66 -54.50 -6.75
N TRP A 134 -11.84 -53.87 -6.92
CA TRP A 134 -11.94 -52.45 -7.27
C TRP A 134 -11.30 -51.54 -6.22
N ILE A 135 -11.57 -51.82 -4.94
CA ILE A 135 -11.03 -51.08 -3.81
C ILE A 135 -9.52 -51.33 -3.69
N TYR A 136 -9.09 -52.59 -3.74
CA TYR A 136 -7.70 -53.00 -3.62
C TYR A 136 -6.80 -52.38 -4.71
N ASN A 137 -7.24 -52.44 -5.97
CA ASN A 137 -6.48 -51.88 -7.09
C ASN A 137 -6.29 -50.36 -7.00
N THR A 138 -7.22 -49.68 -6.33
CA THR A 138 -7.15 -48.22 -6.12
C THR A 138 -6.22 -47.87 -4.96
N LEU A 139 -6.16 -48.69 -3.92
CA LEU A 139 -5.30 -48.52 -2.76
C LEU A 139 -3.85 -48.99 -2.99
N PHE A 140 -3.48 -49.49 -4.18
CA PHE A 140 -2.13 -50.00 -4.45
C PHE A 140 -1.12 -48.85 -4.70
N GLY A 141 -0.89 -48.03 -3.68
CA GLY A 141 0.17 -47.01 -3.59
C GLY A 141 0.96 -47.16 -2.28
N PRO A 142 2.20 -46.65 -2.18
CA PRO A 142 3.01 -46.78 -0.96
C PRO A 142 2.31 -46.21 0.29
N GLY A 143 2.07 -47.05 1.30
CA GLY A 143 1.50 -46.65 2.59
C GLY A 143 -0.03 -46.62 2.68
N GLU A 144 -0.75 -46.95 1.59
CA GLU A 144 -2.21 -46.91 1.52
C GLU A 144 -2.89 -48.22 1.98
N LEU A 145 -2.15 -49.33 1.98
CA LEU A 145 -2.60 -50.61 2.52
C LEU A 145 -2.13 -50.81 3.97
N PRO A 146 -2.93 -51.45 4.83
CA PRO A 146 -2.52 -51.82 6.19
C PRO A 146 -1.38 -52.85 6.16
N ASP A 147 -0.62 -52.92 7.24
CA ASP A 147 0.43 -53.93 7.42
C ASP A 147 -0.17 -55.35 7.42
N GLU A 148 0.53 -56.31 6.81
CA GLU A 148 0.05 -57.71 6.68
C GLU A 148 -0.19 -58.40 8.04
N SER A 149 0.40 -57.89 9.13
CA SER A 149 0.19 -58.40 10.49
C SER A 149 -1.14 -57.98 11.12
N GLU A 150 -1.83 -56.99 10.56
CA GLU A 150 -3.12 -56.50 11.07
C GLU A 150 -4.25 -57.47 10.72
N LYS A 151 -4.89 -58.06 11.74
CA LYS A 151 -5.94 -59.08 11.57
C LYS A 151 -7.31 -58.68 12.10
N ASP A 152 -7.37 -57.61 12.90
CA ASP A 152 -8.61 -57.10 13.49
C ASP A 152 -8.96 -55.74 12.87
N ALA A 153 -9.93 -55.75 11.96
CA ALA A 153 -10.36 -54.56 11.23
C ALA A 153 -10.96 -53.49 12.16
N GLN A 154 -11.68 -53.90 13.22
CA GLN A 154 -12.34 -52.95 14.12
C GLN A 154 -11.31 -52.27 15.02
N ALA A 155 -10.38 -53.04 15.58
CA ALA A 155 -9.28 -52.50 16.38
C ALA A 155 -8.40 -51.57 15.53
N TYR A 156 -8.10 -51.96 14.29
CA TYR A 156 -7.36 -51.12 13.35
C TYR A 156 -8.07 -49.79 13.06
N PHE A 157 -9.37 -49.85 12.71
CA PHE A 157 -10.17 -48.66 12.41
C PHE A 157 -10.20 -47.71 13.60
N ASN A 158 -10.56 -48.19 14.79
CA ASN A 158 -10.67 -47.36 15.99
C ASN A 158 -9.34 -46.64 16.29
N ARG A 159 -8.21 -47.35 16.18
CA ARG A 159 -6.87 -46.80 16.40
C ARG A 159 -6.48 -45.74 15.37
N LYS A 160 -6.83 -45.92 14.09
CA LYS A 160 -6.49 -44.98 13.01
C LYS A 160 -7.46 -43.80 12.92
N TYR A 161 -8.73 -44.01 13.25
CA TYR A 161 -9.78 -43.00 13.19
C TYR A 161 -9.70 -41.99 14.32
N ALA A 162 -9.41 -42.43 15.56
CA ALA A 162 -9.34 -41.55 16.72
C ALA A 162 -8.53 -40.25 16.52
N PRO A 163 -7.28 -40.29 16.02
CA PRO A 163 -6.52 -39.05 15.78
C PRO A 163 -7.04 -38.20 14.61
N ILE A 164 -7.82 -38.76 13.69
CA ILE A 164 -8.46 -38.01 12.60
C ILE A 164 -9.67 -37.27 13.15
N ASP A 165 -10.49 -37.96 13.95
CA ASP A 165 -11.68 -37.41 14.59
C ASP A 165 -11.34 -36.23 15.50
N GLU A 166 -10.30 -36.37 16.32
CA GLU A 166 -9.78 -35.30 17.18
C GLU A 166 -9.41 -34.05 16.37
N LYS A 167 -8.62 -34.20 15.30
CA LYS A 167 -8.23 -33.08 14.43
C LYS A 167 -9.41 -32.46 13.70
N LEU A 168 -10.39 -33.28 13.31
CA LEU A 168 -11.61 -32.79 12.67
C LEU A 168 -12.44 -31.95 13.64
N MET A 169 -12.55 -32.39 14.90
CA MET A 169 -13.21 -31.62 15.96
C MET A 169 -12.51 -30.29 16.23
N GLU A 170 -11.18 -30.27 16.33
CA GLU A 170 -10.40 -29.04 16.48
C GLU A 170 -10.65 -28.06 15.33
N LEU A 171 -10.68 -28.57 14.09
CA LEU A 171 -10.94 -27.76 12.90
C LEU A 171 -12.38 -27.21 12.88
N HIS A 172 -13.37 -28.02 13.21
CA HIS A 172 -14.76 -27.56 13.31
C HIS A 172 -14.93 -26.49 14.39
N LYS A 173 -14.28 -26.65 15.54
CA LYS A 173 -14.25 -25.64 16.59
C LYS A 173 -13.67 -24.32 16.08
N TRP A 174 -12.53 -24.38 15.38
CA TRP A 174 -11.92 -23.20 14.79
C TRP A 174 -12.86 -22.48 13.80
N PHE A 175 -13.50 -23.21 12.89
CA PHE A 175 -14.47 -22.61 11.94
C PHE A 175 -15.65 -21.94 12.65
N TRP A 176 -16.17 -22.58 13.70
CA TRP A 176 -17.24 -22.01 14.50
C TRP A 176 -16.81 -20.68 15.15
N GLU A 177 -15.62 -20.65 15.76
CA GLU A 177 -15.06 -19.43 16.37
C GLU A 177 -14.83 -18.31 15.35
N GLN A 178 -14.36 -18.64 14.13
CA GLN A 178 -14.22 -17.64 13.06
C GLN A 178 -15.59 -17.05 12.66
N SER A 179 -16.61 -17.90 12.48
CA SER A 179 -17.96 -17.45 12.12
C SER A 179 -18.58 -16.54 13.20
N GLU A 180 -18.39 -16.86 14.48
CA GLU A 180 -18.85 -16.02 15.59
C GLU A 180 -18.14 -14.66 15.59
N ALA A 181 -16.82 -14.64 15.37
CA ALA A 181 -16.05 -13.41 15.31
C ALA A 181 -16.50 -12.50 14.15
N GLU A 182 -16.75 -13.07 12.96
CA GLU A 182 -17.27 -12.34 11.81
C GLU A 182 -18.66 -11.74 12.06
N ARG A 183 -19.55 -12.50 12.70
CA ARG A 183 -20.88 -12.03 13.13
C ARG A 183 -20.79 -10.89 14.14
N ALA A 184 -19.91 -11.00 15.12
CA ALA A 184 -19.67 -9.96 16.13
C ALA A 184 -19.09 -8.67 15.51
N ALA A 185 -18.27 -8.79 14.45
CA ALA A 185 -17.70 -7.67 13.72
C ALA A 185 -18.69 -6.97 12.76
N GLY A 186 -19.93 -7.49 12.61
CA GLY A 186 -20.94 -6.92 11.72
C GLY A 186 -20.59 -7.04 10.23
N ILE A 187 -19.65 -7.92 9.87
CA ILE A 187 -19.24 -8.14 8.48
C ILE A 187 -20.31 -9.00 7.81
N ARG A 188 -21.26 -8.36 7.11
CA ARG A 188 -22.13 -9.09 6.16
C ARG A 188 -21.29 -9.48 4.96
N ILE A 189 -20.97 -10.76 4.84
CA ILE A 189 -20.53 -11.34 3.57
C ILE A 189 -21.69 -11.19 2.59
N LYS A 190 -21.50 -10.39 1.53
CA LYS A 190 -22.46 -10.34 0.41
C LYS A 190 -22.40 -11.70 -0.30
N GLY A 191 -23.39 -12.55 -0.07
CA GLY A 191 -23.59 -13.77 -0.85
C GLY A 191 -24.24 -14.91 -0.08
N GLU A 192 -25.48 -14.73 0.35
CA GLU A 192 -26.50 -15.79 0.40
C GLU A 192 -27.79 -15.25 -0.23
#